data_AF-A0A517PNP7-F1
#
_entry.id   AF-A0A517PNP7-F1
#
_cell.length_a   1.000
_cell.length_b   1.000
_cell.length_c   1.000
_cell.angle_alpha   90.00
_cell.angle_beta   90.00
_cell.angle_gamma   90.00
#
_symmetry.space_group_name_H-M   'P 1'
#
loop_
_entity.id
_entity.type
_entity.pdbx_description
1 polymer ?
#
loop_
_entity_poly.entity_id
_entity_poly.type
_entity_poly.pdbx_seq_one_letter_code
_entity_poly.pdbx_strand_id
1 'polypeptide(L)'
;MDDASQSTMQLLETLQSANEQIKKQKYKYTLLGYRTSQAGFILSGSPFTVHENGEKTEYHGCLVLGFVVQGKDQKEYDLGLTIFWDATQWLITTELSEVNDEQGQVIIKELPERKCDKLSDCLREILEAVSDLAQFEEIVTAFEKGSE
;
A
#
# COMPACT_ATOMS: atom_id res chain seq x y z
N MET A 1 32.20 -3.93 -5.52
CA MET A 1 30.80 -3.66 -5.86
C MET A 1 30.54 -2.22 -5.45
N ASP A 2 30.01 -1.38 -6.33
CA ASP A 2 29.69 0.00 -5.96
C ASP A 2 28.51 0.07 -4.98
N ASP A 3 28.49 1.10 -4.14
CA ASP A 3 27.48 1.29 -3.08
C ASP A 3 26.05 1.41 -3.65
N ALA A 4 25.92 1.89 -4.89
CA ALA A 4 24.66 2.02 -5.60
C ALA A 4 24.06 0.65 -5.98
N SER A 5 24.89 -0.29 -6.44
CA SER A 5 24.49 -1.65 -6.75
C SER A 5 24.04 -2.39 -5.50
N GLN A 6 24.75 -2.22 -4.38
CA GLN A 6 24.34 -2.80 -3.09
C GLN A 6 22.99 -2.25 -2.62
N SER A 7 22.83 -0.92 -2.66
CA SER A 7 21.59 -0.25 -2.28
C SER A 7 20.40 -0.69 -3.15
N THR A 8 20.64 -0.86 -4.45
CA THR A 8 19.62 -1.35 -5.40
C THR A 8 19.21 -2.79 -5.08
N MET A 9 20.18 -3.68 -4.81
CA MET A 9 19.87 -5.07 -4.43
C MET A 9 19.05 -5.13 -3.14
N GLN A 10 19.43 -4.37 -2.12
CA GLN A 10 18.70 -4.31 -0.85
C GLN A 10 17.25 -3.82 -1.05
N LEU A 11 17.05 -2.82 -1.92
CA LEU A 11 15.71 -2.37 -2.27
C LEU A 11 14.92 -3.49 -2.95
N LEU A 12 15.48 -4.16 -3.96
CA LEU A 12 14.79 -5.24 -4.67
C LEU A 12 14.45 -6.42 -3.75
N GLU A 13 15.35 -6.82 -2.86
CA GLU A 13 15.12 -7.87 -1.86
C GLU A 13 14.01 -7.49 -0.87
N THR A 14 13.98 -6.21 -0.46
CA THR A 14 12.93 -5.67 0.40
C THR A 14 11.57 -5.69 -0.31
N LEU A 15 11.52 -5.26 -1.57
CA LEU A 15 10.30 -5.28 -2.38
C LEU A 15 9.80 -6.70 -2.65
N GLN A 16 10.71 -7.66 -2.85
CA GLN A 16 10.35 -9.07 -2.94
C GLN A 16 9.72 -9.56 -1.63
N SER A 17 10.35 -9.26 -0.49
CA SER A 17 9.86 -9.64 0.83
C SER A 17 8.48 -9.02 1.14
N ALA A 18 8.30 -7.75 0.81
CA ALA A 18 7.02 -7.04 0.89
C ALA A 18 5.94 -7.74 0.05
N ASN A 19 6.24 -8.06 -1.22
CA ASN A 19 5.31 -8.77 -2.09
C ASN A 19 4.94 -10.16 -1.57
N GLU A 20 5.88 -10.89 -0.97
CA GLU A 20 5.58 -12.18 -0.33
C GLU A 20 4.64 -12.02 0.87
N GLN A 21 4.82 -10.98 1.68
CA GLN A 21 3.91 -10.67 2.79
C GLN A 21 2.51 -10.27 2.30
N ILE A 22 2.41 -9.44 1.27
CA ILE A 22 1.15 -9.08 0.61
C ILE A 22 0.43 -10.34 0.11
N LYS A 23 1.15 -11.24 -0.57
CA LYS A 23 0.58 -12.52 -1.01
C LYS A 23 0.07 -13.37 0.16
N LYS A 24 0.79 -13.42 1.29
CA LYS A 24 0.35 -14.14 2.49
C LYS A 24 -0.92 -13.53 3.06
N GLN A 25 -1.02 -12.20 3.16
CA GLN A 25 -2.22 -11.53 3.64
C GLN A 25 -3.41 -11.74 2.71
N LYS A 26 -3.22 -11.54 1.40
CA LYS A 26 -4.24 -11.84 0.38
C LYS A 26 -4.75 -13.29 0.50
N TYR A 27 -3.84 -14.24 0.70
CA TYR A 27 -4.21 -15.65 0.86
C TYR A 27 -5.09 -15.91 2.08
N LYS A 28 -4.92 -15.16 3.19
CA LYS A 28 -5.81 -15.25 4.35
C LYS A 28 -7.26 -14.90 3.97
N TYR A 29 -7.47 -13.81 3.23
CA TYR A 29 -8.81 -13.44 2.74
C TYR A 29 -9.42 -14.51 1.84
N THR A 30 -8.62 -15.10 0.93
CA THR A 30 -9.09 -16.21 0.09
C THR A 30 -9.51 -17.42 0.93
N LEU A 31 -8.76 -17.77 1.99
CA LEU A 31 -9.13 -18.86 2.91
C LEU A 31 -10.42 -18.57 3.69
N LEU A 32 -10.68 -17.30 3.99
CA LEU A 32 -11.93 -16.84 4.62
C LEU A 32 -13.10 -16.74 3.63
N GLY A 33 -12.89 -17.09 2.34
CA GLY A 33 -13.93 -17.12 1.31
C GLY A 33 -14.17 -15.79 0.59
N TYR A 34 -13.35 -14.76 0.84
CA TYR A 34 -13.44 -13.50 0.12
C TYR A 34 -12.88 -13.62 -1.29
N ARG A 35 -13.46 -12.89 -2.24
CA ARG A 35 -12.87 -12.75 -3.58
C ARG A 35 -11.76 -11.72 -3.49
N THR A 36 -10.61 -12.05 -4.06
CA THR A 36 -9.46 -11.16 -4.09
C THR A 36 -8.97 -11.02 -5.52
N SER A 37 -8.66 -9.79 -5.93
CA SER A 37 -8.08 -9.51 -7.24
C SER A 37 -6.58 -9.24 -7.10
N GLN A 38 -5.91 -8.89 -8.20
CA GLN A 38 -4.46 -8.97 -8.32
C GLN A 38 -3.74 -8.15 -7.24
N ALA A 39 -2.63 -8.70 -6.73
CA ALA A 39 -1.68 -7.91 -5.94
C ALA A 39 -1.04 -6.89 -6.88
N GLY A 40 -1.33 -5.61 -6.67
CA GLY A 40 -0.82 -4.51 -7.46
C GLY A 40 0.64 -4.25 -7.12
N PHE A 41 1.50 -4.28 -8.14
CA PHE A 41 2.82 -3.68 -8.12
C PHE A 41 2.84 -2.66 -9.26
N ILE A 42 2.74 -1.38 -8.93
CA ILE A 42 2.75 -0.30 -9.92
C ILE A 42 3.95 0.59 -9.61
N LEU A 43 4.97 0.52 -10.46
CA LEU A 43 6.13 1.40 -10.40
C LEU A 43 5.96 2.52 -11.42
N SER A 44 5.91 3.76 -10.95
CA SER A 44 6.07 4.95 -11.79
C SER A 44 7.45 5.55 -11.57
N GLY A 45 8.31 5.43 -12.57
CA GLY A 45 9.58 6.17 -12.64
C GLY A 45 9.43 7.59 -13.19
N SER A 46 8.20 8.03 -13.48
CA SER A 46 7.89 9.41 -13.89
C SER A 46 7.47 10.22 -12.67
N PRO A 47 7.73 11.54 -12.65
CA PRO A 47 7.30 12.41 -11.57
C PRO A 47 5.81 12.23 -11.27
N PHE A 48 5.50 12.06 -9.99
CA PHE A 48 4.15 11.83 -9.52
C PHE A 48 3.67 13.07 -8.76
N THR A 49 2.53 13.61 -9.14
CA THR A 49 1.95 14.78 -8.48
C THR A 49 0.78 14.33 -7.60
N VAL A 50 0.86 14.64 -6.31
CA VAL A 50 -0.25 14.53 -5.37
C VAL A 50 -0.89 15.91 -5.22
N HIS A 51 -2.22 15.94 -5.29
CA HIS A 51 -3.03 17.13 -5.03
C HIS A 51 -3.80 16.91 -3.72
N GLU A 52 -3.36 17.56 -2.65
CA GLU A 52 -3.98 17.45 -1.34
C GLU A 52 -4.31 18.84 -0.80
N ASN A 53 -5.55 19.04 -0.36
CA ASN A 53 -6.01 20.29 0.25
C ASN A 53 -5.76 21.55 -0.60
N GLY A 54 -5.67 21.41 -1.93
CA GLY A 54 -5.35 22.50 -2.86
C GLY A 54 -3.85 22.79 -3.00
N GLU A 55 -3.00 22.08 -2.28
CA GLU A 55 -1.54 22.09 -2.46
C GLU A 55 -1.12 21.03 -3.47
N LYS A 56 -0.09 21.36 -4.26
CA LYS A 56 0.50 20.46 -5.25
C LYS A 56 1.88 20.05 -4.74
N THR A 57 2.05 18.76 -4.47
CA THR A 57 3.34 18.17 -4.11
C THR A 57 3.80 17.27 -5.25
N GLU A 58 5.03 17.49 -5.73
CA GLU A 58 5.63 16.72 -6.80
C GLU A 58 6.76 15.84 -6.25
N TYR A 59 6.66 14.54 -6.53
CA TYR A 59 7.64 13.53 -6.19
C TYR A 59 8.38 13.08 -7.46
N HIS A 60 9.61 12.62 -7.33
CA HIS A 60 10.37 12.08 -8.48
C HIS A 60 9.79 10.77 -9.01
N GLY A 61 9.10 10.02 -8.16
CA GLY A 61 8.33 8.85 -8.57
C GLY A 61 7.55 8.26 -7.41
N CYS A 62 6.81 7.19 -7.73
CA CYS A 62 6.06 6.45 -6.74
C CYS A 62 6.06 4.94 -7.03
N LEU A 63 5.85 4.17 -5.96
CA LEU A 63 5.66 2.73 -6.01
C LEU A 63 4.43 2.37 -5.17
N VAL A 64 3.45 1.73 -5.80
CA VAL A 64 2.24 1.23 -5.14
C VAL A 64 2.34 -0.26 -4.95
N LEU A 65 2.08 -0.71 -3.72
CA LEU A 65 2.03 -2.11 -3.33
C LEU A 65 0.71 -2.38 -2.60
N GLY A 66 -0.07 -3.34 -3.07
CA GLY A 66 -1.36 -3.62 -2.44
C GLY A 66 -2.10 -4.78 -3.07
N PHE A 67 -3.36 -4.96 -2.66
CA PHE A 67 -4.28 -5.90 -3.29
C PHE A 67 -5.73 -5.48 -3.01
N VAL A 68 -6.62 -5.87 -3.92
CA VAL A 68 -8.05 -5.63 -3.75
C VAL A 68 -8.74 -6.87 -3.19
N VAL A 69 -9.68 -6.64 -2.27
CA VAL A 69 -10.57 -7.64 -1.69
C VAL A 69 -12.02 -7.19 -1.83
N GLN A 70 -12.87 -8.08 -2.31
CA GLN A 70 -14.32 -7.85 -2.32
C GLN A 70 -14.90 -8.30 -0.98
N GLY A 71 -15.44 -7.36 -0.20
CA GLY A 71 -16.12 -7.61 1.05
C GLY A 71 -17.42 -8.40 0.90
N LYS A 72 -17.99 -8.88 2.02
CA LYS A 72 -19.29 -9.57 2.03
C LYS A 72 -20.45 -8.65 1.62
N ASP A 73 -20.28 -7.35 1.80
CA ASP A 73 -21.15 -6.27 1.34
C ASP A 73 -21.09 -6.04 -0.18
N GLN A 74 -20.33 -6.87 -0.91
CA GLN A 74 -20.08 -6.78 -2.36
C GLN A 74 -19.24 -5.58 -2.79
N LYS A 75 -18.77 -4.75 -1.85
CA LYS A 75 -17.88 -3.63 -2.15
C LYS A 75 -16.45 -4.11 -2.36
N GLU A 76 -15.70 -3.39 -3.19
CA GLU A 76 -14.28 -3.65 -3.39
C GLU A 76 -13.45 -2.69 -2.53
N TYR A 77 -12.49 -3.25 -1.80
CA TYR A 77 -11.57 -2.52 -0.95
C TYR A 77 -10.14 -2.73 -1.46
N ASP A 78 -9.45 -1.64 -1.75
CA ASP A 78 -8.01 -1.61 -2.02
C ASP A 78 -7.25 -1.45 -0.70
N LEU A 79 -6.40 -2.42 -0.39
CA LEU A 79 -5.50 -2.39 0.75
C LEU A 79 -4.10 -2.18 0.19
N GLY A 80 -3.57 -0.98 0.40
CA GLY A 80 -2.34 -0.58 -0.25
C GLY A 80 -1.46 0.32 0.59
N LEU A 81 -0.18 0.32 0.22
CA LEU A 81 0.74 1.38 0.57
C LEU A 81 1.26 2.05 -0.70
N THR A 82 1.52 3.35 -0.60
CA THR A 82 2.21 4.11 -1.63
C THR A 82 3.51 4.65 -1.07
N ILE A 83 4.59 4.40 -1.79
CA ILE A 83 5.94 4.87 -1.47
C ILE A 83 6.26 5.98 -2.48
N PHE A 84 6.42 7.20 -2.00
CA PHE A 84 6.89 8.34 -2.78
C PHE A 84 8.35 8.63 -2.45
N TRP A 85 9.11 9.12 -3.42
CA TRP A 85 10.47 9.60 -3.17
C TRP A 85 10.77 10.89 -3.91
N ASP A 86 11.60 11.72 -3.28
CA ASP A 86 12.23 12.88 -3.89
C ASP A 86 13.76 12.82 -3.71
N ALA A 87 14.47 13.95 -3.88
CA ALA A 87 15.93 14.00 -3.73
C ALA A 87 16.43 13.74 -2.30
N THR A 88 15.58 13.94 -1.29
CA THR A 88 15.96 14.09 0.11
C THR A 88 15.16 13.20 1.06
N GLN A 89 14.00 12.71 0.63
CA GLN A 89 13.06 12.04 1.50
C GLN A 89 12.23 10.99 0.77
N TRP A 90 11.83 9.99 1.55
CA TRP A 90 10.83 9.00 1.22
C TRP A 90 9.59 9.23 2.08
N LEU A 91 8.42 9.09 1.50
CA LEU A 91 7.13 9.10 2.18
C LEU A 91 6.43 7.77 1.93
N ILE A 92 5.93 7.13 2.99
CA ILE A 92 5.14 5.91 2.88
C ILE A 92 3.77 6.20 3.50
N THR A 93 2.73 6.09 2.68
CA THR A 93 1.33 6.12 3.11
C THR A 93 0.79 4.71 3.12
N THR A 94 -0.16 4.41 4.01
CA THR A 94 -0.79 3.09 4.12
C THR A 94 -2.27 3.28 4.37
N GLU A 95 -3.07 2.80 3.44
CA GLU A 95 -4.49 3.14 3.37
C GLU A 95 -5.35 1.94 2.99
N LEU A 96 -6.60 2.03 3.43
CA LEU A 96 -7.73 1.24 2.99
C LEU A 96 -8.66 2.18 2.23
N SER A 97 -8.90 1.87 0.96
CA SER A 97 -9.74 2.66 0.08
C SER A 97 -10.89 1.81 -0.46
N GLU A 98 -12.11 2.33 -0.49
CA GLU A 98 -13.23 1.71 -1.21
C GLU A 98 -13.10 2.08 -2.69
N VAL A 99 -13.13 1.08 -3.56
CA VAL A 99 -13.15 1.28 -5.02
C VAL A 99 -14.59 1.55 -5.44
N ASN A 100 -14.84 2.75 -5.96
CA ASN A 100 -16.14 3.22 -6.40
C ASN A 100 -16.07 3.63 -7.88
N ASP A 101 -16.82 2.93 -8.73
CA ASP A 101 -16.81 3.16 -10.18
C ASP A 101 -17.16 4.61 -10.60
N GLU A 102 -17.93 5.35 -9.79
CA GLU A 102 -18.35 6.71 -10.09
C GLU A 102 -17.40 7.79 -9.55
N GLN A 103 -16.71 7.50 -8.44
CA GLN A 103 -15.89 8.47 -7.70
C GLN A 103 -14.39 8.13 -7.68
N GLY A 104 -13.99 7.00 -8.27
CA GLY A 104 -12.62 6.50 -8.23
C GLY A 104 -12.35 5.74 -6.92
N GLN A 105 -11.39 6.21 -6.13
CA GLN A 105 -11.05 5.61 -4.84
C GLN A 105 -11.42 6.56 -3.71
N VAL A 106 -12.11 6.06 -2.69
CA VAL A 106 -12.46 6.81 -1.48
C VAL A 106 -11.70 6.22 -0.30
N ILE A 107 -10.80 7.01 0.30
CA ILE A 107 -10.05 6.58 1.48
C ILE A 107 -11.02 6.38 2.65
N ILE A 108 -11.08 5.16 3.17
CA ILE A 108 -11.89 4.76 4.32
C ILE A 108 -11.08 4.90 5.61
N LYS A 109 -9.81 4.51 5.57
CA LYS A 109 -8.90 4.63 6.69
C LYS A 109 -7.47 4.80 6.20
N GLU A 110 -6.77 5.74 6.82
CA GLU A 110 -5.34 5.95 6.64
C GLU A 110 -4.61 5.69 7.96
N LEU A 111 -3.42 5.11 7.87
CA LEU A 111 -2.50 4.94 9.00
C LEU A 111 -1.45 6.06 9.00
N PRO A 112 -0.80 6.35 10.13
CA PRO A 112 0.17 7.43 10.22
C PRO A 112 1.25 7.35 9.13
N GLU A 113 1.47 8.46 8.45
CA GLU A 113 2.54 8.60 7.46
C GLU A 113 3.91 8.27 8.04
N ARG A 114 4.76 7.64 7.24
CA ARG A 114 6.17 7.39 7.58
C ARG A 114 7.07 8.20 6.68
N LYS A 115 8.00 8.94 7.28
CA LYS A 115 8.96 9.80 6.59
C LYS A 115 10.38 9.33 6.88
N CYS A 116 11.16 9.06 5.84
CA CYS A 116 12.52 8.56 5.96
C CYS A 116 13.49 9.39 5.12
N ASP A 117 14.59 9.82 5.71
CA ASP A 117 15.69 10.53 5.03
C ASP A 117 16.80 9.57 4.55
N LYS A 118 16.83 8.35 5.10
CA LYS A 118 17.80 7.29 4.76
C LYS A 118 17.13 6.08 4.14
N LEU A 119 17.79 5.50 3.13
CA LEU A 119 17.31 4.29 2.47
C LEU A 119 17.14 3.14 3.48
N SER A 120 18.10 2.90 4.37
CA SER A 120 18.01 1.80 5.35
C SER A 120 16.78 1.88 6.24
N ASP A 121 16.39 3.08 6.64
CA ASP A 121 15.21 3.30 7.46
C ASP A 121 13.95 3.09 6.61
N CYS A 122 13.93 3.61 5.37
CA CYS A 122 12.86 3.38 4.41
C CYS A 122 12.62 1.88 4.15
N LEU A 123 13.68 1.09 3.94
CA LEU A 123 13.54 -0.36 3.71
C LEU A 123 12.86 -1.07 4.88
N ARG A 124 13.20 -0.71 6.11
CA ARG A 124 12.55 -1.23 7.32
C ARG A 124 11.09 -0.79 7.39
N GLU A 125 10.83 0.50 7.18
CA GLU A 125 9.49 1.07 7.25
C GLU A 125 8.55 0.51 6.16
N ILE A 126 9.05 0.12 4.98
CA ILE A 126 8.25 -0.59 3.95
C ILE A 126 7.69 -1.91 4.49
N LEU A 127 8.50 -2.70 5.20
CA LEU A 127 8.07 -3.99 5.71
C LEU A 127 7.07 -3.84 6.88
N GLU A 128 7.26 -2.82 7.71
CA GLU A 128 6.30 -2.46 8.77
C GLU A 128 4.97 -1.98 8.16
N ALA A 129 5.00 -1.10 7.15
CA ALA A 129 3.82 -0.63 6.44
C ALA A 129 3.04 -1.77 5.74
N VAL A 130 3.73 -2.76 5.18
CA VAL A 130 3.07 -3.97 4.66
C VAL A 130 2.42 -4.78 5.77
N SER A 131 3.09 -4.93 6.91
CA SER A 131 2.55 -5.67 8.06
C SER A 131 1.27 -5.01 8.61
N ASP A 132 1.24 -3.67 8.58
CA ASP A 132 0.12 -2.85 9.00
C ASP A 132 -1.17 -3.04 8.19
N LEU A 133 -1.08 -3.54 6.95
CA LEU A 133 -2.28 -3.87 6.16
C LEU A 133 -3.19 -4.89 6.87
N ALA A 134 -2.65 -5.69 7.80
CA ALA A 134 -3.45 -6.58 8.65
C ALA A 134 -4.40 -5.82 9.59
N GLN A 135 -4.12 -4.56 9.91
CA GLN A 135 -5.00 -3.72 10.75
C GLN A 135 -6.32 -3.35 10.05
N PHE A 136 -6.42 -3.55 8.74
CA PHE A 136 -7.64 -3.33 7.97
C PHE A 136 -8.57 -4.55 7.94
N GLU A 137 -8.11 -5.71 8.41
CA GLU A 137 -8.88 -6.97 8.40
C GLU A 137 -10.22 -6.82 9.12
N GLU A 138 -10.24 -6.19 10.30
CA GLU A 138 -11.48 -5.97 11.03
C GLU A 138 -12.47 -5.12 10.23
N ILE A 139 -12.01 -4.14 9.45
CA ILE A 139 -12.88 -3.22 8.69
C ILE A 139 -13.46 -3.94 7.47
N VAL A 140 -12.62 -4.62 6.70
CA VAL A 140 -13.02 -5.39 5.51
C VAL A 140 -14.00 -6.50 5.88
N THR A 141 -13.83 -7.10 7.06
CA THR A 141 -14.64 -8.23 7.52
C THR A 141 -15.81 -7.82 8.42
N ALA A 142 -15.91 -6.55 8.81
CA ALA A 142 -16.98 -6.02 9.67
C ALA A 142 -18.32 -5.92 8.90
N PHE A 143 -18.93 -7.07 8.60
CA PHE A 143 -20.34 -7.20 8.25
C PHE A 143 -20.86 -8.58 8.71
N GLU A 144 -21.20 -8.66 10.00
CA GLU A 144 -22.13 -9.64 10.60
C GLU A 144 -23.06 -9.03 11.68
N LYS A 145 -23.04 -7.71 11.91
CA LYS A 145 -23.91 -7.08 12.93
C LYS A 145 -24.68 -5.90 12.37
N GLY A 146 -25.87 -6.17 11.83
CA GLY A 146 -26.78 -5.10 11.42
C GLY A 146 -27.93 -5.52 10.51
N SER A 147 -28.54 -6.68 10.78
CA SER A 147 -29.83 -7.06 10.18
C SER A 147 -30.64 -7.87 11.21
N GLU A 148 -30.91 -7.26 12.37
CA GLU A 148 -32.02 -7.66 13.25
C GLU A 148 -33.03 -6.52 13.33
#